data_AF-A0A4Y8C7S4-F1
#
_entry.id   AF-A0A4Y8C7S4-F1
#
_cell.length_a   1.000
_cell.length_b   1.000
_cell.length_c   1.000
_cell.angle_alpha   90.00
_cell.angle_beta   90.00
_cell.angle_gamma   90.00
#
_symmetry.space_group_name_H-M   'P 1'
#
loop_
_entity.id
_entity.type
_entity.pdbx_description
1 polymer ?
#
loop_
_entity_poly.entity_id
_entity_poly.type
_entity_poly.pdbx_seq_one_letter_code
_entity_poly.pdbx_strand_id
1 'polypeptide(L)'
;EKIGEQNSKVILKNVLNNESFERELTIDNHEEGLSIVNELFKESGILADLNALDGCGHRIVHGGRNLSEHCLVDDYVLKEIDRVSIFAPLHNPAHLAGIKTMIKAAPSVANVAIFDTAFHR
;
A
#
# COMPACT_ATOMS: atom_id res chain seq x y z
N GLU A 1 9.13 7.36 -3.25
CA GLU A 1 8.88 8.43 -4.24
C GLU A 1 9.51 8.05 -5.57
N LYS A 2 8.95 8.53 -6.69
CA LYS A 2 9.49 8.37 -8.06
C LYS A 2 9.73 6.93 -8.52
N ILE A 3 8.93 5.97 -8.04
CA ILE A 3 9.01 4.55 -8.46
C ILE A 3 8.94 4.45 -9.99
N GLY A 4 9.84 3.67 -10.57
CA GLY A 4 10.03 3.51 -12.01
C GLY A 4 11.04 4.49 -12.61
N GLU A 5 11.60 5.41 -11.82
CA GLU A 5 12.62 6.36 -12.25
C GLU A 5 14.01 6.02 -11.69
N GLN A 6 15.07 6.50 -12.36
CA GLN A 6 16.47 6.26 -11.98
C GLN A 6 16.84 6.84 -10.60
N ASN A 7 16.14 7.89 -10.16
CA ASN A 7 16.40 8.56 -8.88
C ASN A 7 15.23 8.34 -7.91
N SER A 8 14.79 7.08 -7.81
CA SER A 8 13.77 6.69 -6.83
C SER A 8 14.33 6.82 -5.42
N LYS A 9 13.44 7.05 -4.44
CA LYS A 9 13.86 7.16 -3.04
C LYS A 9 12.81 6.70 -2.05
N VAL A 10 13.24 6.20 -0.90
CA VAL A 10 12.40 5.88 0.26
C VAL A 10 12.91 6.66 1.46
N ILE A 11 12.00 7.31 2.18
CA ILE A 11 12.31 8.09 3.38
C ILE A 11 11.40 7.61 4.51
N LEU A 12 12.00 7.07 5.57
CA LEU A 12 11.32 6.75 6.82
C LEU A 12 11.68 7.82 7.85
N LYS A 13 10.67 8.47 8.44
CA LYS A 13 10.85 9.46 9.50
C LYS A 13 10.21 8.98 10.78
N ASN A 14 11.00 8.83 11.84
CA ASN A 14 10.52 8.53 13.16
C ASN A 14 10.14 9.83 13.87
N VAL A 15 8.84 10.06 14.04
CA VAL A 15 8.30 11.29 14.65
C VAL A 15 8.46 11.35 16.18
N LEU A 16 8.78 10.22 16.82
CA LEU A 16 8.95 10.16 18.28
C LEU A 16 10.32 10.66 18.73
N ASN A 17 11.36 10.43 17.92
CA ASN A 17 12.73 10.79 18.23
C ASN A 17 13.39 11.70 17.17
N ASN A 18 12.68 12.04 16.09
CA ASN A 18 13.14 12.83 14.94
C ASN A 18 14.27 12.18 14.10
N GLU A 19 14.52 10.88 14.25
CA GLU A 19 15.46 10.16 13.36
C GLU A 19 14.84 9.95 11.97
N SER A 20 15.70 9.91 10.94
CA SER A 20 15.29 9.63 9.58
C SER A 20 16.24 8.66 8.88
N PHE A 21 15.67 7.72 8.15
CA PHE A 21 16.38 6.76 7.32
C PHE A 21 16.01 7.02 5.86
N GLU A 22 17.01 7.09 4.99
CA GLU A 22 16.82 7.34 3.57
C GLU A 22 17.55 6.30 2.72
N ARG A 23 16.96 5.99 1.57
CA ARG A 23 17.55 5.19 0.50
C ARG A 23 17.28 5.88 -0.83
N GLU A 24 18.33 6.11 -1.60
CA GLU A 24 18.25 6.62 -2.97
C GLU A 24 18.87 5.56 -3.89
N LEU A 25 18.02 4.91 -4.69
CA LEU A 25 18.36 3.84 -5.62
C LEU A 25 17.24 3.74 -6.67
N THR A 26 17.48 3.03 -7.77
CA THR A 26 16.40 2.67 -8.70
C THR A 26 15.41 1.74 -8.00
N ILE A 27 14.11 2.02 -8.14
CA ILE A 27 13.02 1.19 -7.62
C ILE A 27 12.04 0.97 -8.76
N ASP A 28 12.01 -0.22 -9.34
CA ASP A 28 11.29 -0.45 -10.60
C ASP A 28 9.77 -0.52 -10.40
N ASN A 29 9.33 -1.01 -9.25
CA ASN A 29 7.92 -1.26 -8.99
C ASN A 29 7.57 -1.20 -7.50
N HIS A 30 6.27 -1.33 -7.20
CA HIS A 30 5.74 -1.24 -5.84
C HIS A 30 6.21 -2.38 -4.92
N GLU A 31 6.54 -3.55 -5.47
CA GLU A 31 7.05 -4.69 -4.69
C GLU A 31 8.46 -4.41 -4.17
N GLU A 32 9.34 -3.94 -5.03
CA GLU A 32 10.68 -3.52 -4.63
C GLU A 32 10.63 -2.36 -3.63
N GLY A 33 9.76 -1.37 -3.89
CA GLY A 33 9.54 -0.25 -2.96
C GLY A 33 9.09 -0.72 -1.57
N LEU A 34 8.17 -1.68 -1.48
CA LEU A 34 7.72 -2.23 -0.20
C LEU A 34 8.81 -3.06 0.50
N SER A 35 9.65 -3.78 -0.25
CA SER A 35 10.79 -4.49 0.32
C SER A 35 11.74 -3.53 1.03
N ILE A 36 12.08 -2.40 0.40
CA ILE A 36 12.95 -1.38 1.01
C ILE A 36 12.28 -0.76 2.25
N VAL A 37 10.97 -0.53 2.22
CA VAL A 37 10.22 -0.06 3.40
C VAL A 37 10.34 -1.05 4.55
N ASN A 38 10.20 -2.36 4.29
CA ASN A 38 10.37 -3.40 5.31
C ASN A 38 11.79 -3.43 5.90
N GLU A 39 12.81 -3.23 5.05
CA GLU A 39 14.22 -3.13 5.49
C GLU A 39 14.47 -1.91 6.38
N LEU A 40 13.93 -0.74 6.01
CA LEU A 40 14.06 0.47 6.83
C LEU A 40 13.34 0.33 8.18
N PHE A 41 12.19 -0.34 8.21
CA PHE A 41 11.51 -0.66 9.47
C PHE A 41 12.36 -1.54 10.39
N LYS A 42 13.03 -2.56 9.83
CA LYS A 42 13.97 -3.43 10.55
C LYS A 42 15.16 -2.64 11.09
N GLU A 43 15.80 -1.86 10.24
CA GLU A 43 16.98 -1.06 10.58
C GLU A 43 16.69 -0.03 11.66
N SER A 44 15.54 0.64 11.57
CA SER A 44 15.11 1.62 12.57
C SER A 44 14.70 1.01 13.91
N GLY A 45 14.51 -0.31 13.98
CA GLY A 45 14.01 -1.00 15.17
C GLY A 45 12.55 -0.70 15.53
N ILE A 46 11.80 -0.02 14.63
CA ILE A 46 10.39 0.30 14.84
C ILE A 46 9.52 -0.95 14.70
N LEU A 47 9.82 -1.81 13.72
CA LEU A 47 9.14 -3.09 13.52
C LEU A 47 10.17 -4.18 13.20
N ALA A 48 9.91 -5.40 13.67
CA ALA A 48 10.72 -6.57 13.34
C ALA A 48 10.59 -6.97 11.86
N ASP A 49 9.37 -6.91 11.31
CA ASP A 49 9.05 -6.93 9.89
C ASP A 49 7.57 -6.55 9.71
N LEU A 50 7.11 -6.49 8.46
CA LEU A 50 5.72 -6.15 8.13
C LEU A 50 4.66 -7.09 8.74
N ASN A 51 4.97 -8.34 9.10
CA ASN A 51 4.03 -9.25 9.78
C ASN A 51 3.79 -8.87 11.25
N ALA A 52 4.58 -7.96 11.82
CA ALA A 52 4.32 -7.41 13.15
C ALA A 52 3.17 -6.40 13.16
N LEU A 53 2.61 -6.04 12.00
CA LEU A 53 1.46 -5.15 11.90
C LEU A 53 0.16 -5.88 12.27
N ASP A 54 -0.71 -5.21 13.03
CA ASP A 54 -2.06 -5.71 13.31
C ASP A 54 -2.99 -5.63 12.08
N GLY A 55 -2.71 -4.69 11.17
CA GLY A 55 -3.51 -4.46 9.97
C GLY A 55 -2.91 -3.42 9.02
N CYS A 56 -3.39 -3.40 7.77
CA CYS A 56 -2.98 -2.46 6.73
C CYS A 56 -4.21 -1.87 6.03
N GLY A 57 -4.34 -0.54 6.03
CA GLY A 57 -5.40 0.18 5.33
C GLY A 57 -4.92 0.70 3.97
N HIS A 58 -5.70 0.46 2.92
CA HIS A 58 -5.40 0.85 1.55
C HIS A 58 -6.42 1.85 1.05
N ARG A 59 -5.95 3.02 0.61
CA ARG A 59 -6.80 4.00 -0.06
C ARG A 59 -7.14 3.52 -1.47
N ILE A 60 -8.41 3.59 -1.83
CA ILE A 60 -8.94 3.24 -3.16
C ILE A 60 -9.80 4.41 -3.65
N VAL A 61 -9.59 4.86 -4.88
CA VAL A 61 -10.32 6.04 -5.38
C VAL A 61 -11.78 5.69 -5.61
N HIS A 62 -12.05 4.60 -6.32
CA HIS A 62 -13.41 4.28 -6.74
C HIS A 62 -13.77 2.82 -6.40
N GLY A 63 -14.80 2.62 -5.57
CA GLY A 63 -15.33 1.28 -5.22
C GLY A 63 -16.45 0.77 -6.14
N GLY A 64 -16.91 1.62 -7.07
CA GLY A 64 -18.04 1.29 -7.92
C GLY A 64 -19.34 1.21 -7.13
N ARG A 65 -20.33 0.50 -7.68
CA ARG A 65 -21.63 0.33 -7.01
C ARG A 65 -21.58 -0.70 -5.88
N ASN A 66 -20.74 -1.72 -6.04
CA ASN A 66 -20.73 -2.91 -5.21
C ASN A 66 -19.88 -2.77 -3.93
N LEU A 67 -18.89 -1.88 -3.92
CA LEU A 67 -18.07 -1.58 -2.74
C LEU A 67 -18.39 -0.15 -2.27
N SER A 68 -19.52 -0.01 -1.57
CA SER A 68 -20.02 1.28 -1.06
C SER A 68 -19.47 1.65 0.32
N GLU A 69 -18.94 0.69 1.06
CA GLU A 69 -18.42 0.86 2.41
C GLU A 69 -17.00 0.32 2.49
N HIS A 70 -16.23 0.80 3.48
CA HIS A 70 -14.91 0.26 3.78
C HIS A 70 -15.04 -1.19 4.23
N CYS A 71 -14.16 -2.07 3.74
CA CYS A 71 -14.28 -3.51 3.99
C CYS A 71 -12.93 -4.20 4.11
N LEU A 72 -12.93 -5.35 4.78
CA LEU A 72 -11.80 -6.28 4.73
C LEU A 72 -11.59 -6.75 3.29
N VAL A 73 -10.34 -6.80 2.88
CA VAL A 73 -9.95 -7.28 1.56
C VAL A 73 -10.05 -8.80 1.52
N ASP A 74 -10.80 -9.30 0.55
CA ASP A 74 -10.82 -10.69 0.11
C ASP A 74 -10.70 -10.77 -1.43
N ASP A 75 -10.79 -11.98 -1.98
CA ASP A 75 -10.72 -12.20 -3.43
C ASP A 75 -11.83 -11.49 -4.21
N TYR A 76 -13.01 -11.32 -3.61
CA TYR A 76 -14.12 -10.62 -4.25
C TYR A 76 -13.82 -9.12 -4.33
N VAL A 77 -13.36 -8.52 -3.23
CA VAL A 77 -12.95 -7.11 -3.17
C VAL A 77 -11.84 -6.81 -4.19
N LEU A 78 -10.82 -7.68 -4.29
CA LEU A 78 -9.74 -7.51 -5.27
C LEU A 78 -10.25 -7.49 -6.71
N LYS A 79 -11.13 -8.44 -7.07
CA LYS A 79 -11.73 -8.52 -8.42
C LYS A 79 -12.61 -7.33 -8.72
N GLU A 80 -13.37 -6.86 -7.74
CA GLU A 80 -14.28 -5.73 -7.93
C GLU A 80 -13.51 -4.42 -8.06
N ILE A 81 -12.44 -4.20 -7.28
CA ILE A 81 -11.52 -3.06 -7.45
C ILE A 81 -10.90 -3.06 -8.85
N ASP A 82 -10.46 -4.22 -9.34
CA ASP A 82 -9.91 -4.37 -10.70
C ASP A 82 -10.97 -4.01 -11.76
N ARG A 83 -12.17 -4.58 -11.66
CA ARG A 83 -13.29 -4.34 -12.57
C ARG A 83 -13.67 -2.86 -12.68
N VAL A 84 -13.66 -2.15 -11.56
CA VAL A 84 -14.02 -0.72 -11.50
C VAL A 84 -12.84 0.20 -11.77
N SER A 85 -11.65 -0.33 -12.05
CA SER A 85 -10.47 0.47 -12.40
C SER A 85 -10.68 1.34 -13.63
N ILE A 86 -11.59 0.98 -14.53
CA ILE A 86 -11.98 1.82 -15.67
C ILE A 86 -12.50 3.22 -15.26
N PHE A 87 -13.06 3.35 -14.05
CA PHE A 87 -13.54 4.64 -13.53
C PHE A 87 -12.43 5.49 -12.90
N ALA A 88 -11.28 4.89 -12.57
CA ALA A 88 -10.11 5.56 -12.02
C ALA A 88 -8.80 4.93 -12.56
N PRO A 89 -8.56 4.98 -13.88
CA PRO A 89 -7.56 4.14 -14.56
C PRO A 89 -6.12 4.46 -14.18
N LEU A 90 -5.85 5.70 -13.74
CA LEU A 90 -4.52 6.12 -13.30
C LEU A 90 -4.26 5.84 -11.80
N HIS A 91 -5.25 5.35 -11.06
CA HIS A 91 -5.17 5.26 -9.60
C HIS A 91 -5.47 3.85 -9.09
N ASN A 92 -6.64 3.31 -9.41
CA ASN A 92 -7.07 2.01 -8.90
C ASN A 92 -6.09 0.86 -9.24
N PRO A 93 -5.52 0.76 -10.46
CA PRO A 93 -4.55 -0.29 -10.76
C PRO A 93 -3.29 -0.22 -9.88
N ALA A 94 -2.78 0.98 -9.61
CA ALA A 94 -1.63 1.17 -8.74
C ALA A 94 -1.96 0.81 -7.29
N HIS A 95 -3.13 1.21 -6.79
CA HIS A 95 -3.57 0.85 -5.44
C HIS A 95 -3.81 -0.65 -5.29
N LEU A 96 -4.38 -1.30 -6.31
CA LEU A 96 -4.57 -2.76 -6.33
C LEU A 96 -3.23 -3.50 -6.32
N ALA A 97 -2.21 -3.00 -7.04
CA ALA A 97 -0.86 -3.54 -6.98
C ALA A 97 -0.27 -3.41 -5.56
N GLY A 98 -0.50 -2.28 -4.88
CA GLY A 98 -0.11 -2.09 -3.47
C GLY A 98 -0.74 -3.12 -2.53
N ILE A 99 -2.05 -3.36 -2.65
CA ILE A 99 -2.75 -4.39 -1.84
C ILE A 99 -2.14 -5.77 -2.07
N LYS A 100 -1.99 -6.19 -3.34
CA LYS A 100 -1.44 -7.51 -3.69
C LYS A 100 -0.02 -7.69 -3.17
N THR A 101 0.78 -6.62 -3.23
CA THR A 101 2.16 -6.61 -2.72
C THR A 101 2.17 -6.80 -1.20
N MET A 102 1.31 -6.08 -0.47
CA MET A 102 1.20 -6.21 0.99
C MET A 102 0.76 -7.62 1.41
N ILE A 103 -0.24 -8.20 0.73
CA ILE A 103 -0.71 -9.57 0.99
C ILE A 103 0.43 -10.59 0.79
N LYS A 104 1.25 -10.40 -0.24
CA LYS A 104 2.41 -11.27 -0.50
C LYS A 104 3.50 -11.10 0.57
N ALA A 105 3.78 -9.87 0.99
CA ALA A 105 4.85 -9.55 1.92
C ALA A 105 4.52 -9.91 3.38
N ALA A 106 3.26 -9.78 3.78
CA ALA A 106 2.78 -10.12 5.12
C ALA A 106 1.40 -10.81 5.08
N PRO A 107 1.35 -12.12 4.76
CA PRO A 107 0.08 -12.84 4.53
C PRO A 107 -0.83 -12.93 5.77
N SER A 108 -0.26 -12.73 6.97
CA SER A 108 -1.00 -12.77 8.23
C SER A 108 -1.72 -11.45 8.57
N VAL A 109 -1.35 -10.36 7.89
CA VAL A 109 -1.85 -9.01 8.18
C VAL A 109 -3.22 -8.80 7.55
N ALA A 110 -4.19 -8.36 8.34
CA ALA A 110 -5.51 -8.01 7.83
C ALA A 110 -5.43 -6.76 6.94
N ASN A 111 -5.95 -6.84 5.73
CA ASN A 111 -5.97 -5.71 4.78
C ASN A 111 -7.37 -5.13 4.69
N VAL A 112 -7.48 -3.79 4.68
CA VAL A 112 -8.77 -3.05 4.59
C VAL A 112 -8.74 -2.14 3.38
N ALA A 113 -9.78 -2.17 2.54
CA ALA A 113 -9.97 -1.22 1.44
C ALA A 113 -10.82 -0.03 1.90
N ILE A 114 -10.30 1.19 1.72
CA ILE A 114 -10.91 2.46 2.14
C ILE A 114 -11.19 3.29 0.90
N PHE A 115 -12.47 3.45 0.55
CA PHE A 115 -12.89 4.08 -0.70
C PHE A 115 -13.15 5.58 -0.54
N ASP A 116 -12.54 6.42 -1.39
CA ASP A 116 -12.82 7.86 -1.44
C ASP A 116 -14.29 8.13 -1.80
N THR A 117 -14.90 7.26 -2.62
CA THR A 117 -16.33 7.35 -3.00
C THR A 117 -17.31 7.03 -1.87
N ALA A 118 -16.86 6.48 -0.74
CA ALA A 118 -17.78 6.09 0.35
C ALA A 118 -18.41 7.30 1.05
N PHE A 119 -17.69 8.43 1.14
CA PHE A 119 -18.19 9.64 1.81
C PHE A 119 -19.29 10.37 1.03
N HIS A 120 -19.30 10.24 -0.30
CA HIS A 120 -20.22 10.97 -1.18
C HIS A 120 -21.52 10.22 -1.47
N ARG A 121 -21.89 9.30 -0.59
CA ARG A 121 -23.14 8.53 -0.67
C ARG A 121 -24.15 8.95 0.38
#